data_AF-A0AAC9V7L0-F1
#
_entry.id   AF-A0AAC9V7L0-F1
#
_cell.length_a   1.000
_cell.length_b   1.000
_cell.length_c   1.000
_cell.angle_alpha   90.00
_cell.angle_beta   90.00
_cell.angle_gamma   90.00
#
_symmetry.space_group_name_H-M   'P 1'
#
loop_
_entity.id
_entity.type
_entity.pdbx_description
1 polymer ?
#
loop_
_entity_poly.entity_id
_entity_poly.type
_entity_poly.pdbx_seq_one_letter_code
_entity_poly.pdbx_strand_id
1 'polypeptide(L)'
;MCAKRLETVVVKQAMTRVKEEKMPFGWSINPYRGCAHGCSFCYARAFQSFIGLGSDEFQDHILVKDNAAEALRKQLHNMAASRRFDLQELARDIGHIAIGTATDPYQPAESSRQVTRECLKVLARYRVPVSITTRSPLVLRDMDILGDLNLLSVNISLNTLDDELIRFLEPGAPLPRQRLQALAELRNAGFPAGVFAAPILPLLTDSRPRLDELMGAVKEAGAGYMMTSLLRLTPDVKSWYYGMLQRYDASLLPAYDRIFAGAYASRDYAERIQDIVSELRVWHGIPEDRFYRESAGSVRENGMGTTDAMLAVPRPEGRAVPVGSWAESAKEGISKLNAGAELSPAAADGYAGQRPLSEEPGLAGKLARLRENPGAGCTPGTEIEVLEQMSLPF
;
A
#
# COMPACT_ATOMS: atom_id res chain seq x y z
N MET A 1 -3.50 17.56 -16.92
CA MET A 1 -3.61 16.09 -16.79
C MET A 1 -4.87 15.67 -17.54
N CYS A 2 -4.84 14.55 -18.28
CA CYS A 2 -6.07 14.02 -18.85
C CYS A 2 -7.02 13.62 -17.71
N ALA A 3 -8.31 13.87 -17.86
CA ALA A 3 -9.29 13.44 -16.86
C ALA A 3 -9.25 11.92 -16.74
N LYS A 4 -9.18 11.41 -15.50
CA LYS A 4 -9.16 9.97 -15.25
C LYS A 4 -10.52 9.38 -15.64
N ARG A 5 -10.54 8.34 -16.47
CA ARG A 5 -11.75 7.60 -16.84
C ARG A 5 -12.13 6.69 -15.67
N LEU A 6 -13.29 6.93 -15.08
CA LEU A 6 -13.89 6.03 -14.10
C LEU A 6 -14.96 5.19 -14.79
N GLU A 7 -14.86 3.87 -14.65
CA GLU A 7 -15.84 2.94 -15.18
C GLU A 7 -16.36 2.05 -14.05
N THR A 8 -17.67 1.99 -13.90
CA THR A 8 -18.28 1.11 -12.90
C THR A 8 -18.30 -0.32 -13.41
N VAL A 9 -17.91 -1.26 -12.54
CA VAL A 9 -18.03 -2.69 -12.78
C VAL A 9 -18.76 -3.39 -11.63
N VAL A 10 -19.51 -4.44 -11.97
CA VAL A 10 -20.17 -5.32 -11.01
C VAL A 10 -19.30 -6.55 -10.80
N VAL A 11 -19.02 -6.89 -9.54
CA VAL A 11 -18.22 -8.05 -9.18
C VAL A 11 -19.04 -9.08 -8.44
N LYS A 12 -18.76 -10.37 -8.66
CA LYS A 12 -19.34 -11.46 -7.87
C LYS A 12 -18.69 -11.60 -6.50
N GLN A 13 -17.44 -11.17 -6.39
CA GLN A 13 -16.59 -11.33 -5.22
C GLN A 13 -15.78 -10.06 -4.98
N ALA A 14 -15.74 -9.60 -3.72
CA ALA A 14 -14.91 -8.47 -3.30
C ALA A 14 -13.67 -8.91 -2.52
N MET A 15 -13.80 -10.03 -1.79
CA MET A 15 -12.72 -10.70 -1.07
C MET A 15 -12.16 -11.85 -1.92
N THR A 16 -10.85 -11.87 -2.12
CA THR A 16 -10.13 -12.85 -2.95
C THR A 16 -9.08 -13.60 -2.15
N ARG A 17 -9.01 -14.92 -2.29
CA ARG A 17 -8.02 -15.76 -1.61
C ARG A 17 -6.63 -15.48 -2.18
N VAL A 18 -5.66 -15.27 -1.31
CA VAL A 18 -4.25 -15.11 -1.66
C VAL A 18 -3.58 -16.47 -1.55
N LYS A 19 -2.90 -16.89 -2.62
CA LYS A 19 -2.26 -18.21 -2.72
C LYS A 19 -0.74 -18.19 -2.49
N GLU A 20 -0.13 -17.01 -2.44
CA GLU A 20 1.30 -16.87 -2.13
C GLU A 20 1.53 -17.11 -0.65
N GLU A 21 2.25 -18.19 -0.36
CA GLU A 21 2.57 -18.63 1.00
C GLU A 21 3.46 -17.63 1.74
N LYS A 22 4.22 -16.81 1.00
CA LYS A 22 5.07 -15.75 1.59
C LYS A 22 4.29 -14.54 2.09
N MET A 23 3.01 -14.41 1.74
CA MET A 23 2.20 -13.30 2.23
C MET A 23 1.64 -13.62 3.62
N PRO A 24 1.69 -12.68 4.57
CA PRO A 24 1.19 -12.92 5.93
C PRO A 24 -0.34 -12.97 6.04
N PHE A 25 -1.06 -12.84 4.92
CA PHE A 25 -2.52 -12.78 4.85
C PHE A 25 -3.07 -13.80 3.86
N GLY A 26 -4.19 -14.43 4.21
CA GLY A 26 -4.87 -15.42 3.36
C GLY A 26 -5.90 -14.81 2.41
N TRP A 27 -6.29 -13.56 2.63
CA TRP A 27 -7.33 -12.88 1.86
C TRP A 27 -6.93 -11.44 1.55
N SER A 28 -7.43 -10.92 0.43
CA SER A 28 -7.27 -9.51 0.09
C SER A 28 -8.55 -8.89 -0.45
N ILE A 29 -8.66 -7.57 -0.29
CA ILE A 29 -9.72 -6.74 -0.86
C ILE A 29 -9.08 -5.56 -1.59
N ASN A 30 -9.47 -5.39 -2.85
CA ASN A 30 -9.07 -4.25 -3.68
C ASN A 30 -10.35 -3.64 -4.27
N PRO A 31 -10.89 -2.56 -3.69
CA PRO A 31 -12.16 -1.93 -4.12
C PRO A 31 -12.14 -1.38 -5.54
N TYR A 32 -10.93 -1.17 -6.08
CA TYR A 32 -10.70 -0.62 -7.41
C TYR A 32 -9.80 -1.55 -8.23
N ARG A 33 -9.86 -1.43 -9.56
CA ARG A 33 -8.82 -1.90 -10.48
C ARG A 33 -8.26 -0.70 -11.23
N GLY A 34 -6.94 -0.66 -11.40
CA GLY A 34 -6.26 0.59 -11.76
C GLY A 34 -6.04 1.47 -10.53
N CYS A 35 -5.01 2.31 -10.57
CA CYS A 35 -4.69 3.23 -9.48
C CYS A 35 -4.19 4.57 -10.00
N ALA A 36 -4.93 5.64 -9.73
CA ALA A 36 -4.61 6.98 -10.22
C ALA A 36 -3.35 7.60 -9.58
N HIS A 37 -2.79 6.99 -8.52
CA HIS A 37 -1.44 7.34 -8.03
C HIS A 37 -0.35 7.09 -9.06
N GLY A 38 -0.55 6.08 -9.92
CA GLY A 38 0.25 5.85 -11.12
C GLY A 38 1.70 5.45 -10.89
N CYS A 39 2.00 4.75 -9.78
CA CYS A 39 3.38 4.39 -9.44
C CYS A 39 4.10 3.68 -10.59
N SER A 40 5.31 4.13 -10.93
CA SER A 40 6.12 3.57 -12.01
C SER A 40 6.65 2.17 -11.72
N PHE A 41 6.71 1.80 -10.45
CA PHE A 41 7.11 0.47 -9.99
C PHE A 41 5.92 -0.43 -9.62
N CYS A 42 4.68 -0.02 -9.93
CA CYS A 42 3.49 -0.75 -9.49
C CYS A 42 3.38 -2.10 -10.18
N TYR A 43 3.50 -3.18 -9.40
CA TYR A 43 3.33 -4.54 -9.91
C TYR A 43 1.91 -4.82 -10.42
N ALA A 44 0.91 -4.12 -9.89
CA ALA A 44 -0.49 -4.33 -10.28
C ALA A 44 -0.79 -3.86 -11.71
N ARG A 45 0.13 -3.14 -12.36
CA ARG A 45 0.05 -2.83 -13.80
C ARG A 45 -0.04 -4.09 -14.65
N ALA A 46 0.71 -5.13 -14.28
CA ALA A 46 0.68 -6.43 -14.95
C ALA A 46 -0.73 -7.05 -14.93
N PHE A 47 -1.55 -6.71 -13.91
CA PHE A 47 -2.89 -7.26 -13.83
C PHE A 47 -3.87 -6.64 -14.81
N GLN A 48 -3.62 -5.45 -15.38
CA GLN A 48 -4.52 -4.91 -16.39
C GLN A 48 -4.44 -5.66 -17.71
N SER A 49 -3.25 -6.14 -18.07
CA SER A 49 -3.05 -6.96 -19.28
C SER A 49 -3.94 -8.20 -19.30
N PHE A 50 -4.27 -8.79 -18.14
CA PHE A 50 -5.16 -9.95 -18.04
C PHE A 50 -6.62 -9.70 -18.41
N ILE A 51 -7.06 -8.44 -18.55
CA ILE A 51 -8.40 -8.09 -19.04
C ILE A 51 -8.37 -7.33 -20.37
N GLY A 52 -7.26 -7.44 -21.11
CA GLY A 52 -7.12 -6.81 -22.42
C GLY A 52 -6.95 -5.29 -22.39
N LEU A 53 -6.71 -4.69 -21.22
CA LEU A 53 -6.36 -3.28 -21.10
C LEU A 53 -4.84 -3.10 -21.14
N GLY A 54 -4.36 -2.01 -21.75
CA GLY A 54 -2.94 -1.71 -21.80
C GLY A 54 -2.38 -1.38 -20.42
N SER A 55 -1.14 -1.80 -20.13
CA SER A 55 -0.43 -1.43 -18.88
C SER A 55 -0.33 0.08 -18.65
N ASP A 56 -0.43 0.84 -19.75
CA ASP A 56 -0.30 2.29 -19.82
C ASP A 56 -1.61 2.98 -19.41
N GLU A 57 -2.75 2.28 -19.49
CA GLU A 57 -4.05 2.76 -19.04
C GLU A 57 -4.23 2.62 -17.52
N PHE A 58 -3.32 1.92 -16.82
CA PHE A 58 -3.47 1.58 -15.39
C PHE A 58 -3.76 2.76 -14.47
N GLN A 59 -3.11 3.89 -14.73
CA GLN A 59 -3.31 5.10 -13.94
C GLN A 59 -4.41 6.01 -14.46
N ASP A 60 -4.94 5.76 -15.66
CA ASP A 60 -5.86 6.65 -16.37
C ASP A 60 -7.26 6.06 -16.53
N HIS A 61 -7.42 4.73 -16.46
CA HIS A 61 -8.68 4.00 -16.47
C HIS A 61 -8.85 3.20 -15.18
N ILE A 62 -9.76 3.66 -14.33
CA ILE A 62 -10.04 3.06 -13.02
C ILE A 62 -11.39 2.37 -13.09
N LEU A 63 -11.39 1.05 -12.86
CA LEU A 63 -12.62 0.27 -12.68
C LEU A 63 -13.04 0.36 -11.21
N VAL A 64 -14.20 0.96 -10.98
CA VAL A 64 -14.83 1.12 -9.66
C VAL A 64 -15.77 -0.05 -9.43
N LYS A 65 -15.48 -0.88 -8.41
CA LYS A 65 -16.34 -2.01 -8.06
C LYS A 65 -17.52 -1.54 -7.21
N ASP A 66 -18.48 -0.84 -7.81
CA ASP A 66 -19.55 -0.15 -7.05
C ASP A 66 -20.35 -1.09 -6.12
N ASN A 67 -20.53 -2.35 -6.50
CA ASN A 67 -21.22 -3.35 -5.67
C ASN A 67 -20.28 -4.12 -4.71
N ALA A 68 -19.01 -3.72 -4.53
CA ALA A 68 -18.05 -4.48 -3.73
C ALA A 68 -18.52 -4.71 -2.29
N ALA A 69 -19.14 -3.72 -1.65
CA ALA A 69 -19.68 -3.87 -0.30
C ALA A 69 -20.82 -4.90 -0.25
N GLU A 70 -21.67 -4.96 -1.28
CA GLU A 70 -22.72 -5.97 -1.39
C GLU A 70 -22.15 -7.36 -1.60
N ALA A 71 -21.23 -7.51 -2.56
CA ALA A 71 -20.54 -8.77 -2.81
C ALA A 71 -19.81 -9.28 -1.55
N LEU A 72 -19.10 -8.39 -0.85
CA LEU A 72 -18.41 -8.69 0.41
C LEU A 72 -19.39 -9.17 1.48
N ARG A 73 -20.51 -8.48 1.65
CA ARG A 73 -21.55 -8.83 2.63
C ARG A 73 -22.11 -10.22 2.35
N LYS A 74 -22.40 -10.54 1.08
CA LYS A 74 -22.89 -11.85 0.66
C LYS A 74 -21.85 -12.95 0.91
N GLN A 75 -20.58 -12.69 0.58
CA GLN A 75 -19.48 -13.63 0.84
C GLN A 75 -19.35 -13.94 2.34
N LEU A 76 -19.22 -12.91 3.18
CA LEU A 76 -19.07 -13.08 4.62
C LEU A 76 -20.31 -13.69 5.27
N HIS A 77 -21.51 -13.33 4.81
CA HIS A 77 -22.75 -13.94 5.30
C HIS A 77 -22.80 -15.44 5.03
N ASN A 78 -22.45 -15.87 3.81
CA ASN A 78 -22.44 -17.30 3.46
C ASN A 78 -21.39 -18.07 4.27
N MET A 79 -20.20 -17.48 4.47
CA MET A 79 -19.16 -18.08 5.31
C MET A 79 -19.62 -18.17 6.77
N ALA A 80 -20.24 -17.11 7.31
CA ALA A 80 -20.80 -17.11 8.66
C ALA A 80 -21.91 -18.15 8.82
N ALA A 81 -22.81 -18.29 7.85
CA ALA A 81 -23.89 -19.28 7.88
C ALA A 81 -23.32 -20.71 8.00
N SER A 82 -22.24 -21.02 7.27
CA SER A 82 -21.54 -22.31 7.37
C SER A 82 -20.83 -22.53 8.71
N ARG A 83 -20.80 -21.52 9.59
CA ARG A 83 -20.30 -21.56 10.98
C ARG A 83 -21.39 -21.26 12.00
N ARG A 84 -22.67 -21.47 11.64
CA ARG A 84 -23.83 -21.18 12.52
C ARG A 84 -23.80 -19.74 13.08
N PHE A 85 -23.25 -18.81 12.31
CA PHE A 85 -23.03 -17.41 12.66
C PHE A 85 -22.12 -17.18 13.89
N ASP A 86 -21.24 -18.13 14.22
CA ASP A 86 -20.14 -17.88 15.14
C ASP A 86 -19.10 -16.97 14.47
N LEU A 87 -19.16 -15.68 14.81
CA LEU A 87 -18.25 -14.67 14.26
C LEU A 87 -16.80 -14.86 14.72
N GLN A 88 -16.58 -15.53 15.85
CA GLN A 88 -15.25 -15.74 16.41
C GLN A 88 -14.56 -16.92 15.72
N GLU A 89 -15.31 -17.98 15.42
CA GLU A 89 -14.88 -19.07 14.53
C GLU A 89 -14.63 -18.53 13.11
N LEU A 90 -15.54 -17.74 12.55
CA LEU A 90 -15.38 -17.10 11.24
C LEU A 90 -14.10 -16.27 11.16
N ALA A 91 -13.84 -15.42 12.15
CA ALA A 91 -12.65 -14.58 12.21
C ALA A 91 -11.35 -15.40 12.26
N ARG A 92 -11.37 -16.54 12.98
CA ARG A 92 -10.22 -17.46 13.06
C ARG A 92 -9.95 -18.17 11.73
N ASP A 93 -10.99 -18.65 11.07
CA ASP A 93 -10.89 -19.39 9.80
C ASP A 93 -10.47 -18.48 8.63
N ILE A 94 -10.99 -17.25 8.60
CA ILE A 94 -10.57 -16.26 7.60
C ILE A 94 -9.15 -15.81 7.87
N GLY A 95 -8.82 -15.54 9.14
CA GLY A 95 -7.55 -14.94 9.52
C GLY A 95 -7.44 -13.50 9.00
N HIS A 96 -6.24 -13.13 8.56
CA HIS A 96 -5.93 -11.76 8.13
C HIS A 96 -6.42 -11.47 6.70
N ILE A 97 -7.26 -10.42 6.58
CA ILE A 97 -7.62 -9.77 5.31
C ILE A 97 -6.79 -8.50 5.11
N ALA A 98 -6.05 -8.42 4.01
CA ALA A 98 -5.32 -7.21 3.62
C ALA A 98 -6.09 -6.37 2.60
N ILE A 99 -6.35 -5.11 2.93
CA ILE A 99 -7.00 -4.13 2.04
C ILE A 99 -5.92 -3.27 1.39
N GLY A 100 -6.01 -3.11 0.07
CA GLY A 100 -5.07 -2.27 -0.68
C GLY A 100 -3.78 -2.98 -1.07
N THR A 101 -3.87 -4.28 -1.40
CA THR A 101 -2.70 -5.07 -1.78
C THR A 101 -2.22 -4.72 -3.19
N ALA A 102 -3.13 -4.49 -4.14
CA ALA A 102 -2.83 -4.24 -5.55
C ALA A 102 -3.15 -2.81 -5.99
N THR A 103 -4.23 -2.22 -5.48
CA THR A 103 -4.64 -0.84 -5.79
C THR A 103 -4.86 -0.07 -4.51
N ASP A 104 -4.67 1.25 -4.53
CA ASP A 104 -4.85 2.05 -3.33
C ASP A 104 -6.37 2.20 -3.04
N PRO A 105 -6.83 1.80 -1.85
CA PRO A 105 -8.24 1.88 -1.49
C PRO A 105 -8.71 3.32 -1.27
N TYR A 106 -7.79 4.26 -1.09
CA TYR A 106 -8.04 5.69 -0.87
C TYR A 106 -7.46 6.57 -1.98
N GLN A 107 -7.33 6.02 -3.19
CA GLN A 107 -7.01 6.78 -4.40
C GLN A 107 -8.05 7.90 -4.66
N PRO A 108 -7.78 8.91 -5.52
CA PRO A 108 -8.66 10.06 -5.71
C PRO A 108 -10.15 9.73 -5.92
N ALA A 109 -10.47 8.64 -6.62
CA ALA A 109 -11.86 8.23 -6.83
C ALA A 109 -12.63 7.96 -5.51
N GLU A 110 -11.95 7.53 -4.45
CA GLU A 110 -12.57 7.20 -3.16
C GLU A 110 -13.16 8.41 -2.43
N SER A 111 -12.70 9.64 -2.74
CA SER A 111 -13.25 10.85 -2.11
C SER A 111 -14.74 11.01 -2.40
N SER A 112 -15.18 10.60 -3.59
CA SER A 112 -16.59 10.65 -4.02
C SER A 112 -17.28 9.30 -4.01
N ARG A 113 -16.59 8.21 -4.37
CA ARG A 113 -17.21 6.89 -4.56
C ARG A 113 -17.45 6.11 -3.27
N GLN A 114 -16.62 6.33 -2.25
CA GLN A 114 -16.77 5.72 -0.92
C GLN A 114 -16.87 4.18 -0.90
N VAL A 115 -16.34 3.49 -1.92
CA VAL A 115 -16.43 2.02 -2.03
C VAL A 115 -15.65 1.35 -0.90
N THR A 116 -14.47 1.88 -0.56
CA THR A 116 -13.68 1.41 0.57
C THR A 116 -14.44 1.62 1.86
N ARG A 117 -14.99 2.82 2.09
CA ARG A 117 -15.78 3.14 3.29
C ARG A 117 -16.92 2.13 3.51
N GLU A 118 -17.69 1.83 2.46
CA GLU A 118 -18.78 0.85 2.56
C GLU A 118 -18.29 -0.58 2.81
N CYS A 119 -17.15 -0.98 2.23
CA CYS A 119 -16.51 -2.26 2.56
C CYS A 119 -16.10 -2.33 4.04
N LEU A 120 -15.54 -1.24 4.60
CA LEU A 120 -15.15 -1.18 6.00
C LEU A 120 -16.35 -1.31 6.95
N LYS A 121 -17.48 -0.66 6.63
CA LYS A 121 -18.74 -0.82 7.40
C LYS A 121 -19.22 -2.27 7.44
N VAL A 122 -19.06 -3.02 6.33
CA VAL A 122 -19.38 -4.45 6.30
C VAL A 122 -18.42 -5.23 7.19
N LEU A 123 -17.11 -5.02 7.06
CA LEU A 123 -16.08 -5.72 7.85
C LEU A 123 -16.23 -5.48 9.36
N ALA A 124 -16.61 -4.26 9.77
CA ALA A 124 -16.86 -3.91 11.16
C ALA A 124 -17.93 -4.78 11.82
N ARG A 125 -18.95 -5.23 11.05
CA ARG A 125 -20.01 -6.12 11.56
C ARG A 125 -19.51 -7.55 11.81
N TYR A 126 -18.55 -8.02 11.01
CA TYR A 126 -18.04 -9.39 11.10
C TYR A 126 -16.79 -9.52 11.98
N ARG A 127 -16.13 -8.40 12.31
CA ARG A 127 -14.93 -8.31 13.17
C ARG A 127 -13.79 -9.26 12.78
N VAL A 128 -13.68 -9.51 11.49
CA VAL A 128 -12.55 -10.22 10.87
C VAL A 128 -11.27 -9.37 10.97
N PRO A 129 -10.09 -9.96 11.23
CA PRO A 129 -8.83 -9.22 11.31
C PRO A 129 -8.49 -8.54 9.97
N VAL A 130 -8.25 -7.23 10.01
CA VAL A 130 -8.00 -6.42 8.79
C VAL A 130 -6.75 -5.56 8.91
N SER A 131 -5.98 -5.45 7.82
CA SER A 131 -5.01 -4.37 7.65
C SER A 131 -5.35 -3.53 6.44
N ILE A 132 -4.93 -2.27 6.44
CA ILE A 132 -5.14 -1.33 5.34
C ILE A 132 -3.78 -0.80 4.90
N THR A 133 -3.48 -0.82 3.62
CA THR A 133 -2.28 -0.17 3.07
C THR A 133 -2.68 0.95 2.11
N THR A 134 -2.15 2.16 2.32
CA THR A 134 -2.47 3.33 1.49
C THR A 134 -1.34 4.36 1.47
N ARG A 135 -1.32 5.20 0.43
CA ARG A 135 -0.51 6.41 0.30
C ARG A 135 -1.29 7.68 0.64
N SER A 136 -2.58 7.56 0.91
CA SER A 136 -3.51 8.68 0.96
C SER A 136 -3.88 9.06 2.39
N PRO A 137 -3.86 10.37 2.73
CA PRO A 137 -4.38 10.85 4.01
C PRO A 137 -5.91 10.73 4.11
N LEU A 138 -6.62 10.43 3.00
CA LEU A 138 -8.07 10.23 3.00
C LEU A 138 -8.54 9.10 3.94
N VAL A 139 -7.64 8.20 4.36
CA VAL A 139 -7.93 7.21 5.42
C VAL A 139 -8.39 7.83 6.73
N LEU A 140 -7.97 9.08 7.03
CA LEU A 140 -8.36 9.81 8.22
C LEU A 140 -9.88 10.07 8.28
N ARG A 141 -10.53 10.23 7.12
CA ARG A 141 -11.99 10.38 7.01
C ARG A 141 -12.74 9.21 7.66
N ASP A 142 -12.18 8.01 7.58
CA ASP A 142 -12.84 6.77 7.97
C ASP A 142 -12.41 6.30 9.37
N MET A 143 -11.72 7.14 10.15
CA MET A 143 -11.34 6.85 11.54
C MET A 143 -12.53 6.50 12.44
N ASP A 144 -13.72 7.05 12.13
CA ASP A 144 -14.98 6.71 12.78
C ASP A 144 -15.33 5.22 12.64
N ILE A 145 -15.04 4.61 11.49
CA ILE A 145 -15.28 3.18 11.22
C ILE A 145 -14.09 2.33 11.67
N LEU A 146 -12.85 2.85 11.54
CA LEU A 146 -11.65 2.12 11.93
C LEU A 146 -11.69 1.66 13.39
N GLY A 147 -12.30 2.44 14.28
CA GLY A 147 -12.46 2.11 15.71
C GLY A 147 -13.36 0.90 15.99
N ASP A 148 -14.21 0.50 15.06
CA ASP A 148 -15.13 -0.64 15.22
C ASP A 148 -14.58 -1.95 14.63
N LEU A 149 -13.57 -1.85 13.76
CA LEU A 149 -12.89 -2.97 13.12
C LEU A 149 -12.08 -3.80 14.13
N ASN A 150 -11.87 -5.07 13.80
CA ASN A 150 -10.72 -5.83 14.30
C ASN A 150 -9.48 -5.40 13.51
N LEU A 151 -9.06 -4.16 13.74
CA LEU A 151 -7.97 -3.53 12.99
C LEU A 151 -6.62 -4.02 13.50
N LEU A 152 -5.89 -4.71 12.62
CA LEU A 152 -4.52 -5.14 12.85
C LEU A 152 -3.53 -3.99 12.61
N SER A 153 -3.73 -3.24 11.53
CA SER A 153 -2.89 -2.08 11.22
C SER A 153 -3.41 -1.17 10.10
N VAL A 154 -2.95 0.10 10.11
CA VAL A 154 -2.93 1.00 8.95
C VAL A 154 -1.47 1.26 8.53
N ASN A 155 -1.14 0.86 7.30
CA ASN A 155 0.20 0.97 6.73
C ASN A 155 0.25 2.15 5.76
N ILE A 156 1.00 3.19 6.11
CA ILE A 156 1.24 4.32 5.21
C ILE A 156 2.44 3.98 4.30
N SER A 157 2.21 3.92 2.99
CA SER A 157 3.29 3.69 2.02
C SER A 157 4.09 4.97 1.77
N LEU A 158 5.39 4.93 2.09
CA LEU A 158 6.32 6.04 1.93
C LEU A 158 7.74 5.50 1.71
N ASN A 159 8.34 5.82 0.57
CA ASN A 159 9.66 5.32 0.17
C ASN A 159 10.78 6.37 0.20
N THR A 160 10.45 7.65 0.21
CA THR A 160 11.41 8.78 0.25
C THR A 160 10.71 10.03 0.78
N LEU A 161 11.49 10.97 1.32
CA LEU A 161 11.03 12.31 1.69
C LEU A 161 11.22 13.34 0.56
N ASP A 162 11.77 12.92 -0.56
CA ASP A 162 12.09 13.75 -1.71
C ASP A 162 10.85 13.96 -2.60
N ASP A 163 10.25 15.15 -2.48
CA ASP A 163 9.03 15.55 -3.21
C ASP A 163 9.22 15.47 -4.73
N GLU A 164 10.38 15.87 -5.26
CA GLU A 164 10.65 15.81 -6.70
C GLU A 164 10.68 14.37 -7.19
N LEU A 165 11.39 13.50 -6.47
CA LEU A 165 11.46 12.08 -6.80
C LEU A 165 10.08 11.42 -6.70
N ILE A 166 9.26 11.76 -5.70
CA ILE A 166 7.88 11.28 -5.58
C ILE A 166 7.05 11.66 -6.81
N ARG A 167 7.20 12.86 -7.38
CA ARG A 167 6.47 13.24 -8.59
C ARG A 167 6.85 12.41 -9.82
N PHE A 168 8.10 11.96 -9.92
CA PHE A 168 8.51 11.03 -10.99
C PHE A 168 8.01 9.59 -10.75
N LEU A 169 8.04 9.16 -9.50
CA LEU A 169 7.72 7.79 -9.12
C LEU A 169 6.21 7.54 -9.02
N GLU A 170 5.48 8.45 -8.38
CA GLU A 170 4.08 8.32 -7.96
C GLU A 170 3.32 9.64 -8.23
N PRO A 171 3.18 10.06 -9.51
CA PRO A 171 2.76 11.41 -9.87
C PRO A 171 1.40 11.86 -9.30
N GLY A 172 0.48 10.92 -9.08
CA GLY A 172 -0.85 11.19 -8.54
C GLY A 172 -0.97 10.94 -7.03
N ALA A 173 0.11 10.55 -6.35
CA ALA A 173 0.08 10.29 -4.91
C ALA A 173 0.37 11.57 -4.10
N PRO A 174 -0.16 11.68 -2.87
CA PRO A 174 0.15 12.78 -1.94
C PRO A 174 1.64 12.88 -1.61
N LEU A 175 2.09 14.07 -1.24
CA LEU A 175 3.50 14.31 -0.90
C LEU A 175 3.88 13.65 0.44
N PRO A 176 5.16 13.27 0.64
CA PRO A 176 5.71 12.72 1.88
C PRO A 176 5.20 13.36 3.16
N ARG A 177 5.22 14.70 3.22
CA ARG A 177 4.74 15.45 4.40
C ARG A 177 3.29 15.12 4.75
N GLN A 178 2.41 15.03 3.76
CA GLN A 178 0.99 14.72 3.97
C GLN A 178 0.81 13.29 4.49
N ARG A 179 1.64 12.35 4.00
CA ARG A 179 1.63 10.95 4.45
C ARG A 179 2.11 10.81 5.89
N LEU A 180 3.19 11.51 6.27
CA LEU A 180 3.69 11.54 7.65
C LEU A 180 2.70 12.22 8.61
N GLN A 181 2.02 13.28 8.17
CA GLN A 181 0.96 13.92 8.95
C GLN A 181 -0.20 12.94 9.21
N ALA A 182 -0.67 12.22 8.19
CA ALA A 182 -1.71 11.21 8.38
C ALA A 182 -1.28 10.07 9.32
N LEU A 183 -0.02 9.62 9.22
CA LEU A 183 0.55 8.68 10.18
C LEU A 183 0.49 9.24 11.61
N ALA A 184 0.96 10.47 11.82
CA ALA A 184 0.95 11.10 13.15
C ALA A 184 -0.47 11.23 13.71
N GLU A 185 -1.45 11.65 12.88
CA GLU A 185 -2.86 11.75 13.29
C GLU A 185 -3.44 10.39 13.70
N LEU A 186 -3.18 9.33 12.91
CA LEU A 186 -3.59 7.96 13.26
C LEU A 186 -2.98 7.51 14.59
N ARG A 187 -1.68 7.77 14.81
CA ARG A 187 -0.95 7.38 16.02
C ARG A 187 -1.38 8.17 17.25
N ASN A 188 -1.62 9.47 17.11
CA ASN A 188 -2.14 10.33 18.18
C ASN A 188 -3.55 9.91 18.60
N ALA A 189 -4.35 9.43 17.65
CA ALA A 189 -5.63 8.79 17.91
C ALA A 189 -5.51 7.31 18.32
N GLY A 190 -4.33 6.82 18.71
CA GLY A 190 -4.16 5.48 19.26
C GLY A 190 -4.26 4.31 18.28
N PHE A 191 -4.44 4.55 16.97
CA PHE A 191 -4.54 3.46 15.98
C PHE A 191 -3.20 2.74 15.79
N PRO A 192 -3.21 1.40 15.56
CA PRO A 192 -2.00 0.67 15.19
C PRO A 192 -1.60 1.07 13.77
N ALA A 193 -0.62 1.96 13.64
CA ALA A 193 -0.17 2.45 12.33
C ALA A 193 1.35 2.42 12.21
N GLY A 194 1.83 2.22 10.98
CA GLY A 194 3.24 2.14 10.66
C GLY A 194 3.50 2.48 9.21
N VAL A 195 4.76 2.35 8.79
CA VAL A 195 5.19 2.72 7.44
C VAL A 195 5.64 1.52 6.64
N PHE A 196 5.20 1.44 5.40
CA PHE A 196 5.71 0.50 4.41
C PHE A 196 6.60 1.27 3.42
N ALA A 197 7.92 1.15 3.60
CA ALA A 197 8.92 1.55 2.60
C ALA A 197 9.10 0.40 1.60
N ALA A 198 8.04 0.17 0.82
CA ALA A 198 7.92 -0.92 -0.13
C ALA A 198 7.45 -0.33 -1.48
N PRO A 199 8.36 -0.07 -2.43
CA PRO A 199 9.77 -0.50 -2.44
C PRO A 199 10.77 0.52 -1.89
N ILE A 200 11.88 0.04 -1.34
CA ILE A 200 13.19 0.69 -1.42
C ILE A 200 13.66 0.56 -2.88
N LEU A 201 13.96 1.69 -3.50
CA LEU A 201 14.37 1.83 -4.89
C LEU A 201 15.89 1.97 -4.99
N PRO A 202 16.57 1.02 -5.65
CA PRO A 202 18.03 1.03 -5.85
C PRO A 202 18.55 2.35 -6.42
N LEU A 203 19.63 2.89 -5.83
CA LEU A 203 20.32 4.11 -6.25
C LEU A 203 19.47 5.40 -6.19
N LEU A 204 18.21 5.31 -5.78
CA LEU A 204 17.28 6.44 -5.68
C LEU A 204 16.93 6.76 -4.23
N THR A 205 16.70 5.73 -3.42
CA THR A 205 16.17 5.87 -2.04
C THR A 205 16.96 5.08 -1.00
N ASP A 206 17.97 4.32 -1.43
CA ASP A 206 18.62 3.27 -0.63
C ASP A 206 20.03 3.64 -0.15
N SER A 207 20.45 4.88 -0.38
CA SER A 207 21.66 5.41 0.25
C SER A 207 21.45 5.52 1.77
N ARG A 208 22.50 5.23 2.55
CA ARG A 208 22.44 5.32 4.02
C ARG A 208 21.89 6.66 4.53
N PRO A 209 22.30 7.85 4.01
CA PRO A 209 21.74 9.12 4.47
C PRO A 209 20.22 9.25 4.20
N ARG A 210 19.74 8.84 3.03
CA ARG A 210 18.30 8.89 2.70
C ARG A 210 17.46 7.92 3.55
N LEU A 211 17.98 6.73 3.81
CA LEU A 211 17.31 5.76 4.68
C LEU A 211 17.30 6.24 6.14
N ASP A 212 18.39 6.85 6.59
CA ASP A 212 18.51 7.43 7.94
C ASP A 212 17.48 8.57 8.13
N GLU A 213 17.43 9.51 7.18
CA GLU A 213 16.47 10.61 7.16
C GLU A 213 15.01 10.11 7.15
N LEU A 214 14.69 9.14 6.28
CA LEU A 214 13.36 8.55 6.22
C LEU A 214 13.00 7.88 7.55
N MET A 215 13.88 7.05 8.12
CA MET A 215 13.60 6.38 9.40
C MET A 215 13.44 7.38 10.55
N GLY A 216 14.27 8.42 10.61
CA GLY A 216 14.13 9.50 11.58
C GLY A 216 12.75 10.16 11.50
N ALA A 217 12.33 10.59 10.31
CA ALA A 217 11.02 11.22 10.11
C ALA A 217 9.85 10.27 10.43
N VAL A 218 9.97 8.98 10.10
CA VAL A 218 8.98 7.94 10.44
C VAL A 218 8.89 7.75 11.95
N LYS A 219 10.02 7.76 12.66
CA LYS A 219 10.06 7.68 14.12
C LYS A 219 9.43 8.90 14.77
N GLU A 220 9.76 10.10 14.29
CA GLU A 220 9.20 11.37 14.77
C GLU A 220 7.68 11.44 14.59
N ALA A 221 7.16 10.91 13.48
CA ALA A 221 5.72 10.78 13.24
C ALA A 221 5.04 9.71 14.11
N GLY A 222 5.78 9.03 15.00
CA GLY A 222 5.23 8.10 15.99
C GLY A 222 4.90 6.70 15.46
N ALA A 223 5.47 6.29 14.33
CA ALA A 223 5.22 4.97 13.73
C ALA A 223 5.39 3.83 14.74
N GLY A 224 4.44 2.90 14.77
CA GLY A 224 4.55 1.69 15.59
C GLY A 224 5.56 0.69 15.06
N TYR A 225 5.82 0.71 13.76
CA TYR A 225 6.78 -0.14 13.06
C TYR A 225 7.09 0.45 11.67
N MET A 226 8.12 -0.10 11.04
CA MET A 226 8.41 0.12 9.62
C MET A 226 8.74 -1.20 8.95
N MET A 227 8.05 -1.50 7.84
CA MET A 227 8.36 -2.62 6.95
C MET A 227 9.11 -2.09 5.73
N THR A 228 10.16 -2.78 5.34
CA THR A 228 10.99 -2.45 4.18
C THR A 228 10.99 -3.61 3.20
N SER A 229 10.80 -3.34 1.93
CA SER A 229 10.98 -4.34 0.86
C SER A 229 11.79 -3.71 -0.25
N LEU A 230 12.79 -4.41 -0.77
CA LEU A 230 13.49 -3.95 -1.97
C LEU A 230 12.57 -4.07 -3.20
N LEU A 231 12.82 -3.22 -4.19
CA LEU A 231 12.12 -3.23 -5.47
C LEU A 231 12.18 -4.62 -6.13
N ARG A 232 11.01 -5.07 -6.62
CA ARG A 232 10.86 -6.22 -7.51
C ARG A 232 10.41 -5.72 -8.89
N LEU A 233 11.14 -6.06 -9.94
CA LEU A 233 10.87 -5.67 -11.33
C LEU A 233 10.57 -6.89 -12.19
N THR A 234 9.32 -7.38 -12.15
CA THR A 234 8.89 -8.39 -13.12
C THR A 234 8.96 -7.83 -14.56
N PRO A 235 9.06 -8.69 -15.59
CA PRO A 235 9.19 -8.23 -16.97
C PRO A 235 8.15 -7.18 -17.40
N ASP A 236 6.89 -7.36 -17.01
CA ASP A 236 5.77 -6.45 -17.34
C ASP A 236 5.92 -5.06 -16.71
N VAL A 237 6.60 -4.97 -15.57
CA VAL A 237 6.82 -3.71 -14.84
C VAL A 237 8.15 -3.07 -15.24
N LYS A 238 9.14 -3.90 -15.60
CA LYS A 238 10.50 -3.47 -15.89
C LYS A 238 10.54 -2.46 -17.03
N SER A 239 9.81 -2.70 -18.13
CA SER A 239 9.74 -1.78 -19.26
C SER A 239 9.23 -0.39 -18.86
N TRP A 240 8.13 -0.34 -18.10
CA TRP A 240 7.52 0.90 -17.63
C TRP A 240 8.45 1.65 -16.66
N TYR A 241 9.04 0.93 -15.71
CA TYR A 241 9.98 1.49 -14.74
C TYR A 241 11.25 2.03 -15.41
N TYR A 242 11.79 1.31 -16.41
CA TYR A 242 12.93 1.77 -17.21
C TYR A 242 12.59 3.00 -18.04
N GLY A 243 11.37 3.09 -18.59
CA GLY A 243 10.91 4.31 -19.25
C GLY A 243 10.87 5.52 -18.30
N MET A 244 10.51 5.31 -17.03
CA MET A 244 10.62 6.34 -16.00
C MET A 244 12.08 6.68 -15.69
N LEU A 245 12.95 5.69 -15.46
CA LEU A 245 14.38 5.91 -15.22
C LEU A 245 15.04 6.70 -16.35
N GLN A 246 14.76 6.35 -17.62
CA GLN A 246 15.28 7.06 -18.79
C GLN A 246 14.93 8.54 -18.78
N ARG A 247 13.72 8.90 -18.32
CA ARG A 247 13.27 10.30 -18.22
C ARG A 247 13.80 11.02 -16.98
N TYR A 248 14.02 10.29 -15.89
CA TYR A 248 14.53 10.83 -14.63
C TYR A 248 16.04 11.02 -14.68
N ASP A 249 16.78 9.94 -14.93
CA ASP A 249 18.22 9.89 -15.13
C ASP A 249 18.64 8.62 -15.89
N ALA A 250 18.90 8.79 -17.19
CA ALA A 250 19.31 7.69 -18.07
C ALA A 250 20.64 7.04 -17.67
N SER A 251 21.50 7.73 -16.91
CA SER A 251 22.79 7.19 -16.47
C SER A 251 22.64 6.03 -15.49
N LEU A 252 21.47 5.86 -14.88
CA LEU A 252 21.17 4.77 -13.94
C LEU A 252 20.92 3.42 -14.64
N LEU A 253 20.53 3.42 -15.92
CA LEU A 253 20.11 2.20 -16.63
C LEU A 253 21.18 1.09 -16.62
N PRO A 254 22.47 1.36 -16.91
CA PRO A 254 23.49 0.31 -16.87
C PRO A 254 23.68 -0.30 -15.47
N ALA A 255 23.46 0.48 -14.42
CA ALA A 255 23.53 -0.04 -13.05
C ALA A 255 22.31 -0.89 -12.72
N TYR A 256 21.11 -0.46 -13.13
CA TYR A 256 19.89 -1.24 -13.00
C TYR A 256 19.95 -2.56 -13.75
N ASP A 257 20.57 -2.62 -14.93
CA ASP A 257 20.79 -3.89 -15.66
C ASP A 257 21.67 -4.87 -14.89
N ARG A 258 22.71 -4.37 -14.20
CA ARG A 258 23.55 -5.20 -13.33
C ARG A 258 22.82 -5.67 -12.07
N ILE A 259 22.01 -4.79 -11.47
CA ILE A 259 21.26 -5.10 -10.25
C ILE A 259 20.12 -6.08 -10.55
N PHE A 260 19.44 -5.95 -11.69
CA PHE A 260 18.25 -6.70 -12.05
C PHE A 260 18.45 -7.57 -13.30
N ALA A 261 19.28 -8.61 -13.17
CA ALA A 261 19.34 -9.69 -14.16
C ALA A 261 18.00 -10.45 -14.27
N GLY A 262 17.25 -10.53 -13.16
CA GLY A 262 15.89 -11.07 -13.11
C GLY A 262 14.92 -10.13 -12.41
N ALA A 263 13.83 -10.68 -11.87
CA ALA A 263 12.81 -9.87 -11.20
C ALA A 263 13.24 -9.31 -9.83
N TYR A 264 14.26 -9.89 -9.22
CA TYR A 264 14.80 -9.49 -7.94
C TYR A 264 16.19 -8.87 -8.12
N ALA A 265 16.56 -7.97 -7.21
CA ALA A 265 17.92 -7.45 -7.15
C ALA A 265 18.93 -8.58 -6.89
N SER A 266 20.17 -8.39 -7.34
CA SER A 266 21.25 -9.32 -7.03
C SER A 266 21.40 -9.52 -5.51
N ARG A 267 21.78 -10.74 -5.12
CA ARG A 267 21.87 -11.15 -3.72
C ARG A 267 22.75 -10.19 -2.90
N ASP A 268 23.97 -9.93 -3.38
CA ASP A 268 24.92 -9.04 -2.70
C ASP A 268 24.37 -7.62 -2.53
N TYR A 269 23.58 -7.14 -3.50
CA TYR A 269 22.93 -5.84 -3.39
C TYR A 269 21.85 -5.85 -2.32
N ALA A 270 21.01 -6.87 -2.32
CA ALA A 270 19.93 -7.03 -1.35
C ALA A 270 20.47 -7.16 0.08
N GLU A 271 21.51 -7.97 0.29
CA GLU A 271 22.16 -8.15 1.60
C GLU A 271 22.74 -6.83 2.11
N ARG A 272 23.47 -6.08 1.27
CA ARG A 272 24.00 -4.75 1.65
C ARG A 272 22.91 -3.77 2.07
N ILE A 273 21.77 -3.74 1.37
CA ILE A 273 20.66 -2.85 1.75
C ILE A 273 20.00 -3.34 3.05
N GLN A 274 19.86 -4.65 3.24
CA GLN A 274 19.34 -5.21 4.46
C GLN A 274 20.21 -4.88 5.68
N ASP A 275 21.54 -4.89 5.54
CA ASP A 275 22.46 -4.50 6.61
C ASP A 275 22.26 -3.03 7.02
N ILE A 276 22.23 -2.12 6.04
CA ILE A 276 21.99 -0.69 6.28
C ILE A 276 20.63 -0.48 6.99
N VAL A 277 19.58 -1.14 6.50
CA VAL A 277 18.25 -1.04 7.10
C VAL A 277 18.25 -1.57 8.53
N SER A 278 18.93 -2.69 8.79
CA SER A 278 18.97 -3.32 10.11
C SER A 278 19.72 -2.44 11.13
N GLU A 279 20.85 -1.86 10.73
CA GLU A 279 21.59 -0.90 11.56
C GLU A 279 20.73 0.32 11.92
N LEU A 280 20.13 0.96 10.92
CA LEU A 280 19.34 2.18 11.11
C LEU A 280 18.07 1.90 11.92
N ARG A 281 17.47 0.73 11.73
CA ARG A 281 16.33 0.29 12.53
C ARG A 281 16.66 0.23 14.02
N VAL A 282 17.81 -0.34 14.37
CA VAL A 282 18.30 -0.39 15.75
C VAL A 282 18.59 1.02 16.25
N TRP A 283 19.25 1.84 15.44
CA TRP A 283 19.60 3.23 15.77
C TRP A 283 18.38 4.09 16.11
N HIS A 284 17.33 4.05 15.29
CA HIS A 284 16.09 4.83 15.50
C HIS A 284 15.10 4.16 16.47
N GLY A 285 15.35 2.91 16.87
CA GLY A 285 14.45 2.14 17.73
C GLY A 285 13.05 1.97 17.11
N ILE A 286 12.99 1.58 15.82
CA ILE A 286 11.74 1.34 15.09
C ILE A 286 11.49 -0.18 14.99
N PRO A 287 10.38 -0.71 15.54
CA PRO A 287 10.07 -2.13 15.43
C PRO A 287 9.88 -2.61 13.98
N GLU A 288 10.19 -3.88 13.73
CA GLU A 288 9.75 -4.57 12.51
C GLU A 288 8.25 -4.82 12.53
N ASP A 289 7.65 -4.86 11.34
CA ASP A 289 6.29 -5.36 11.21
C ASP A 289 6.24 -6.84 11.63
N ARG A 290 5.39 -7.14 12.62
CA ARG A 290 5.29 -8.48 13.21
C ARG A 290 4.87 -9.55 12.20
N PHE A 291 3.98 -9.19 11.27
CA PHE A 291 3.39 -10.14 10.34
C PHE A 291 4.42 -10.60 9.31
N TYR A 292 5.16 -9.65 8.74
CA TYR A 292 6.24 -9.96 7.80
C TYR A 292 7.44 -10.64 8.47
N ARG A 293 7.74 -10.32 9.74
CA ARG A 293 8.79 -11.01 10.50
C ARG A 293 8.48 -12.50 10.70
N GLU A 294 7.23 -12.82 11.06
CA GLU A 294 6.79 -14.20 11.29
C GLU A 294 6.75 -15.02 9.98
N SER A 295 6.30 -14.42 8.87
CA SER A 295 6.35 -15.05 7.55
C SER A 295 7.78 -15.26 7.03
N ALA A 296 8.74 -14.39 7.37
CA ALA A 296 10.14 -14.58 6.99
C ALA A 296 10.83 -15.66 7.84
N GLY A 297 10.42 -15.83 9.10
CA GLY A 297 10.96 -16.83 10.03
C GLY A 297 10.63 -18.28 9.64
N SER A 298 9.42 -18.54 9.12
CA SER A 298 9.00 -19.88 8.68
C SER A 298 9.76 -20.39 7.44
N VAL A 299 10.35 -19.49 6.65
CA VAL A 299 11.15 -19.84 5.47
C VAL A 299 12.60 -20.19 5.85
N ARG A 300 13.14 -19.59 6.93
CA ARG A 300 14.50 -19.86 7.40
C ARG A 300 14.66 -21.27 8.00
N GLU A 301 13.60 -21.88 8.51
CA GLU A 301 13.66 -23.24 9.08
C GLU A 301 13.75 -24.35 8.01
N ASN A 302 13.40 -24.07 6.74
CA ASN A 302 13.38 -25.09 5.67
C ASN A 302 14.51 -24.94 4.63
N GLY A 303 15.56 -24.16 4.91
CA GLY A 303 16.67 -23.97 3.98
C GLY A 303 17.97 -23.53 4.64
N MET A 304 18.86 -24.50 4.85
CA MET A 304 20.30 -24.40 5.16
C MET A 304 20.69 -23.93 6.57
N GLY A 305 21.42 -24.81 7.27
CA GLY A 305 22.28 -24.42 8.37
C GLY A 305 23.36 -23.46 7.90
N THR A 306 23.52 -22.36 8.62
CA THR A 306 24.82 -21.77 9.00
C THR A 306 24.59 -20.77 10.13
N THR A 307 25.31 -21.03 11.23
CA THR A 307 25.71 -20.14 12.33
C THR A 307 24.62 -19.31 13.01
N ASP A 308 23.95 -19.99 13.93
CA ASP A 308 23.44 -19.45 15.17
C ASP A 308 24.57 -18.80 15.98
N ALA A 309 24.68 -17.46 15.96
CA ALA A 309 25.33 -16.66 16.99
C ALA A 309 25.07 -15.16 16.74
N MET A 310 24.61 -14.47 17.78
CA MET A 310 24.42 -13.01 17.90
C MET A 310 23.12 -12.44 17.33
N LEU A 311 22.02 -12.73 18.03
CA LEU A 311 21.24 -11.75 18.79
C LEU A 311 20.08 -12.51 19.45
N ALA A 312 20.37 -13.16 20.57
CA ALA A 312 19.34 -13.66 21.47
C ALA A 312 18.63 -12.46 22.12
N VAL A 313 17.75 -11.82 21.36
CA VAL A 313 16.69 -10.98 21.92
C VAL A 313 15.73 -11.97 22.59
N PRO A 314 15.46 -11.85 23.91
CA PRO A 314 14.59 -12.80 24.58
C PRO A 314 13.26 -12.87 23.83
N ARG A 315 12.82 -14.10 23.48
CA ARG A 315 11.43 -14.34 23.10
C ARG A 315 10.58 -13.75 24.23
N PRO A 316 9.69 -12.78 23.97
CA PRO A 316 8.72 -12.44 24.98
C PRO A 316 7.82 -13.66 25.13
N GLU A 317 8.08 -14.47 26.15
CA GLU A 317 7.04 -15.26 26.79
C GLU A 317 6.04 -14.23 27.37
N GLY A 318 5.06 -13.84 26.56
CA GLY A 318 4.25 -12.69 26.92
C GLY A 318 3.12 -12.48 25.95
N ARG A 319 1.96 -13.04 26.33
CA ARG A 319 0.59 -12.60 26.03
C ARG A 319 0.37 -11.98 24.64
N ALA A 320 -0.45 -12.64 23.82
CA ALA A 320 -1.20 -11.97 22.78
C ALA A 320 -1.75 -10.64 23.31
N VAL A 321 -1.28 -9.51 22.77
CA VAL A 321 -1.90 -8.21 23.05
C VAL A 321 -3.35 -8.36 22.60
N PRO A 322 -4.34 -8.24 23.49
CA PRO A 322 -5.72 -8.47 23.11
C PRO A 322 -6.07 -7.55 21.95
N VAL A 323 -6.60 -8.14 20.89
CA VAL A 323 -7.37 -7.43 19.87
C VAL A 323 -8.35 -6.52 20.61
N GLY A 324 -8.12 -5.21 20.60
CA GLY A 324 -8.98 -4.23 21.27
C GLY A 324 -8.34 -3.33 22.33
N SER A 325 -7.08 -3.54 22.74
CA SER A 325 -6.45 -2.63 23.73
C SER A 325 -6.28 -1.19 23.22
N TRP A 326 -6.13 -1.00 21.91
CA TRP A 326 -6.10 0.32 21.27
C TRP A 326 -7.49 0.90 20.99
N ALA A 327 -8.56 0.10 21.03
CA ALA A 327 -9.90 0.57 20.66
C ALA A 327 -10.44 1.60 21.67
N GLU A 328 -10.14 1.43 22.96
CA GLU A 328 -10.49 2.40 24.00
C GLU A 328 -9.68 3.69 23.83
N SER A 329 -8.36 3.58 23.64
CA SER A 329 -7.49 4.74 23.34
C SER A 329 -7.89 5.46 22.06
N ALA A 330 -8.37 4.72 21.05
CA ALA A 330 -8.84 5.30 19.80
C ALA A 330 -10.20 5.98 19.93
N LYS A 331 -11.13 5.39 20.66
CA LYS A 331 -12.41 6.04 20.98
C LYS A 331 -12.19 7.31 21.80
N GLU A 332 -11.28 7.28 22.77
CA GLU A 332 -10.90 8.47 23.55
C GLU A 332 -10.19 9.51 22.67
N GLY A 333 -9.27 9.08 21.80
CA GLY A 333 -8.58 9.95 20.84
C GLY A 333 -9.54 10.62 19.85
N ILE A 334 -10.47 9.87 19.26
CA ILE A 334 -11.54 10.38 18.39
C ILE A 334 -12.45 11.33 19.17
N SER A 335 -12.81 11.00 20.41
CA SER A 335 -13.61 11.89 21.25
C SER A 335 -12.89 13.20 21.57
N LYS A 336 -11.57 13.17 21.79
CA LYS A 336 -10.74 14.36 22.02
C LYS A 336 -10.60 15.21 20.75
N LEU A 337 -10.46 14.58 19.58
CA LEU A 337 -10.48 15.27 18.29
C LEU A 337 -11.84 15.98 18.10
N ASN A 338 -12.96 15.26 18.28
CA ASN A 338 -14.31 15.81 18.13
C ASN A 338 -14.65 16.91 19.16
N ALA A 339 -13.96 16.96 20.30
CA ALA A 339 -14.22 17.93 21.38
C ALA A 339 -13.38 19.23 21.30
N GLY A 340 -12.53 19.40 20.28
CA GLY A 340 -11.73 20.63 20.18
C GLY A 340 -10.68 20.72 19.06
N ALA A 341 -10.57 19.74 18.16
CA ALA A 341 -9.68 19.81 16.99
C ALA A 341 -10.47 19.46 15.72
N GLU A 342 -10.65 20.44 14.83
CA GLU A 342 -11.06 20.13 13.45
C GLU A 342 -10.06 19.13 12.88
N LEU A 343 -10.54 18.01 12.33
CA LEU A 343 -9.72 17.11 11.52
C LEU A 343 -8.98 17.95 10.47
N SER A 344 -7.72 17.63 10.20
CA SER A 344 -6.95 18.44 9.24
C SER A 344 -7.67 18.48 7.88
N PRO A 345 -7.51 19.54 7.07
CA PRO A 345 -8.11 19.60 5.74
C PRO A 345 -7.81 18.36 4.86
N ALA A 346 -6.72 17.64 5.15
CA ALA A 346 -6.34 16.39 4.51
C ALA A 346 -7.31 15.22 4.79
N ALA A 347 -8.11 15.29 5.86
CA ALA A 347 -9.18 14.34 6.16
C ALA A 347 -10.46 14.60 5.36
N ALA A 348 -10.72 15.86 4.97
CA ALA A 348 -11.91 16.24 4.19
C ALA A 348 -11.69 16.05 2.69
N ASP A 349 -10.50 16.38 2.20
CA ASP A 349 -10.04 16.10 0.82
C ASP A 349 -8.53 15.85 0.83
N GLY A 350 -8.14 14.57 0.90
CA GLY A 350 -6.74 14.15 0.92
C GLY A 350 -5.92 14.52 -0.32
N TYR A 351 -6.57 15.13 -1.32
CA TYR A 351 -5.97 15.63 -2.56
C TYR A 351 -6.08 17.16 -2.70
N ALA A 352 -6.70 17.85 -1.74
CA ALA A 352 -6.80 19.31 -1.75
C ALA A 352 -5.41 19.96 -1.76
N GLY A 353 -5.22 20.95 -2.63
CA GLY A 353 -3.97 21.71 -2.75
C GLY A 353 -2.88 21.04 -3.59
N GLN A 354 -3.11 19.85 -4.17
CA GLN A 354 -2.18 19.30 -5.17
C GLN A 354 -2.26 20.13 -6.46
N ARG A 355 -1.27 20.99 -6.71
CA ARG A 355 -1.17 21.70 -7.99
C ARG A 355 -0.81 20.72 -9.12
N PRO A 356 -1.33 20.92 -10.33
CA PRO A 356 -0.81 20.22 -11.51
C PRO A 356 0.71 20.39 -11.60
N LEU A 357 1.44 19.35 -12.02
CA LEU A 357 2.91 19.38 -12.22
C LEU A 357 3.42 20.58 -13.03
N SER A 358 2.56 21.20 -13.85
CA SER A 358 2.87 22.40 -14.63
C SER A 358 2.90 23.71 -13.85
N GLU A 359 2.50 23.73 -12.58
CA GLU A 359 2.27 24.94 -11.77
C GLU A 359 3.12 25.01 -10.48
N GLU A 360 4.03 24.04 -10.28
CA GLU A 360 5.02 24.00 -9.18
C GLU A 360 6.27 24.82 -9.56
N PRO A 361 6.57 25.94 -8.89
CA PRO A 361 7.75 26.76 -9.18
C PRO A 361 9.04 25.98 -8.88
N GLY A 362 9.89 25.78 -9.89
CA GLY A 362 11.14 24.99 -9.81
C GLY A 362 11.09 23.69 -10.61
N LEU A 363 9.93 23.03 -10.69
CA LEU A 363 9.74 21.77 -11.41
C LEU A 363 9.42 21.98 -12.90
N ALA A 364 8.81 23.12 -13.24
CA ALA A 364 8.42 23.47 -14.60
C ALA A 364 9.61 23.49 -15.59
N GLY A 365 10.81 23.88 -15.14
CA GLY A 365 11.99 24.02 -16.00
C GLY A 365 12.62 22.70 -16.49
N LYS A 366 12.46 21.61 -15.74
CA LYS A 366 12.90 20.26 -16.15
C LYS A 366 11.78 19.51 -16.89
N LEU A 367 10.53 19.67 -16.48
CA LEU A 367 9.39 19.01 -17.13
C LEU A 367 9.02 19.62 -18.50
N ALA A 368 9.28 20.92 -18.73
CA ALA A 368 9.03 21.56 -20.01
C ALA A 368 9.85 20.98 -21.18
N ARG A 369 10.99 20.33 -20.89
CA ARG A 369 11.82 19.64 -21.91
C ARG A 369 11.27 18.28 -22.35
N LEU A 370 10.16 17.82 -21.77
CA LEU A 370 9.57 16.50 -22.01
C LEU A 370 8.29 16.53 -22.87
N ARG A 371 7.85 17.70 -23.36
CA ARG A 371 6.59 17.84 -24.13
C ARG A 371 6.69 17.48 -25.62
N GLU A 372 7.82 17.01 -26.11
CA GLU A 372 7.99 16.61 -27.51
C GLU A 372 7.89 15.08 -27.68
N ASN A 373 6.68 14.53 -27.55
CA ASN A 373 6.27 13.31 -28.28
C ASN A 373 4.75 13.07 -28.17
N PRO A 374 3.97 13.20 -29.26
CA PRO A 374 2.52 12.98 -29.25
C PRO A 374 2.22 11.52 -29.61
N GLY A 375 1.69 10.75 -28.66
CA GLY A 375 1.33 9.35 -28.91
C GLY A 375 0.23 8.85 -27.98
N ALA A 376 -0.99 9.36 -28.13
CA ALA A 376 -2.22 8.72 -27.66
C ALA A 376 -3.43 9.43 -28.30
N GLY A 377 -3.87 8.95 -29.45
CA GLY A 377 -5.18 9.31 -30.02
C GLY A 377 -6.26 8.46 -29.35
N CYS A 378 -7.24 9.10 -28.73
CA CYS A 378 -8.42 8.43 -28.17
C CYS A 378 -9.42 8.10 -29.31
N THR A 379 -9.83 6.84 -29.43
CA THR A 379 -11.07 6.45 -30.11
C THR A 379 -11.95 5.63 -29.14
N PRO A 380 -13.28 5.83 -29.12
CA PRO A 380 -14.15 5.14 -28.17
C PRO A 380 -14.81 3.89 -28.76
N GLY A 381 -14.90 2.84 -27.92
CA GLY A 381 -16.07 1.98 -27.81
C GLY A 381 -15.98 0.58 -28.42
N THR A 382 -15.89 -0.44 -27.56
CA THR A 382 -16.52 -1.75 -27.79
C THR A 382 -16.90 -2.36 -26.43
N GLU A 383 -18.15 -2.79 -26.27
CA GLU A 383 -18.61 -3.61 -25.15
C GLU A 383 -17.94 -4.99 -25.20
N ILE A 384 -17.41 -5.47 -24.07
CA ILE A 384 -16.83 -6.82 -23.94
C ILE A 384 -17.49 -7.51 -22.74
N GLU A 385 -18.26 -8.56 -23.01
CA GLU A 385 -18.71 -9.51 -21.99
C GLU A 385 -17.52 -10.34 -21.49
N VAL A 386 -17.24 -10.29 -20.18
CA VAL A 386 -16.14 -11.05 -19.56
C VAL A 386 -16.66 -12.30 -18.87
N LEU A 387 -16.32 -13.47 -19.42
CA LEU A 387 -16.45 -14.77 -18.78
C LEU A 387 -15.38 -14.91 -17.67
N GLU A 388 -15.80 -14.74 -16.42
CA GLU A 388 -15.00 -15.05 -15.23
C GLU A 388 -14.92 -16.57 -14.99
N GLN A 389 -13.73 -17.15 -15.16
CA GLN A 389 -13.34 -18.37 -14.43
C GLN A 389 -11.86 -18.70 -14.56
N MET A 390 -10.92 -17.86 -14.10
CA MET A 390 -9.52 -18.32 -13.94
C MET A 390 -8.87 -17.71 -12.70
N SER A 391 -8.40 -18.60 -11.83
CA SER A 391 -7.66 -18.30 -10.62
C SER A 391 -6.31 -17.63 -10.93
N LEU A 392 -6.09 -16.46 -10.32
CA LEU A 392 -4.85 -15.70 -10.40
C LEU A 392 -3.67 -16.52 -9.84
N PRO A 393 -2.54 -16.61 -10.56
CA PRO A 393 -1.29 -17.11 -10.00
C PRO A 393 -0.66 -15.98 -9.17
N PHE A 394 -0.38 -16.27 -7.91
CA PHE A 394 0.57 -15.47 -7.13
C PHE A 394 1.93 -16.16 -7.17
#